data_AF-A0A1C5G083-F1
#
_entry.id   AF-A0A1C5G083-F1
#
_cell.length_a   1.000
_cell.length_b   1.000
_cell.length_c   1.000
_cell.angle_alpha   90.00
_cell.angle_beta   90.00
_cell.angle_gamma   90.00
#
_symmetry.space_group_name_H-M   'P 1'
#
loop_
_entity.id
_entity.type
_entity.pdbx_description
1 polymer ?
#
loop_
_entity_poly.entity_id
_entity_poly.type
_entity_poly.pdbx_seq_one_letter_code
_entity_poly.pdbx_strand_id
1 'polypeptide(L)'
;GPSSVVVSGDVAGLEQVLGAVERARRIPVDYASHSARVEEIREALVGVLGGVVPTAGHVSFYSVTLGAWHDGSGLDAGYWYRNLRETVEFDSAVRELIGHGFDTFVEVGPHPVLTVDIDATAEAAGSDTGVIGTLRRHDGGLDRFLHSAAEAYVRGVEVDWGRCLEGGRRLDLPTYAFQRRRYWPRPALGRAADATGLGMDVTGHPLAAAFLDLGEEGCVLTGLLSPRSQPWLADHVIAGSVLLSGTAVLELAAHAGRLAGCPRVAELTLTTPCKLPPTGGLAVRVRVGPDEDGTRTVAVSTRTDDGHWSRNAEGSLSTLPAPAPAVPAPAWPPPGASPVGLEGFYDRLTDAGYG
;
A
#
# COMPACT_ATOMS: atom_id res chain seq x y z
N GLY A 1 -37.83 7.65 20.36
CA GLY A 1 -36.74 8.54 19.93
C GLY A 1 -37.23 9.97 19.75
N PRO A 2 -36.44 10.87 19.15
CA PRO A 2 -36.80 12.29 18.97
C PRO A 2 -38.01 12.51 18.06
N SER A 3 -38.29 11.57 17.15
CA SER A 3 -39.34 11.64 16.13
C SER A 3 -40.38 10.52 16.24
N SER A 4 -40.32 9.71 17.31
CA SER A 4 -41.16 8.54 17.52
C SER A 4 -41.50 8.35 18.99
N VAL A 5 -42.79 8.20 19.29
CA VAL A 5 -43.33 7.98 20.65
C VAL A 5 -44.31 6.82 20.65
N VAL A 6 -44.40 6.12 21.78
CA VAL A 6 -45.40 5.05 22.00
C VAL A 6 -46.53 5.60 22.86
N VAL A 7 -47.74 5.52 22.34
CA VAL A 7 -48.97 5.90 23.06
C VAL A 7 -49.62 4.65 23.63
N SER A 8 -49.96 4.66 24.92
CA SER A 8 -50.59 3.56 25.62
C SER A 8 -51.88 4.01 26.30
N GLY A 9 -52.89 3.15 26.31
CA GLY A 9 -54.20 3.44 26.88
C GLY A 9 -55.28 2.49 26.37
N ASP A 10 -56.54 2.94 26.46
CA ASP A 10 -57.70 2.15 26.07
C ASP A 10 -57.76 1.87 24.58
N VAL A 11 -58.20 0.65 24.21
CA VAL A 11 -58.29 0.20 22.81
C VAL A 11 -59.07 1.21 21.95
N ALA A 12 -60.22 1.67 22.42
CA ALA A 12 -61.04 2.64 21.68
C ALA A 12 -60.30 3.96 21.39
N GLY A 13 -59.49 4.44 22.35
CA GLY A 13 -58.66 5.64 22.15
C GLY A 13 -57.51 5.40 21.19
N LEU A 14 -56.86 4.23 21.27
CA LEU A 14 -55.77 3.86 20.37
C LEU A 14 -56.26 3.68 18.92
N GLU A 15 -57.46 3.16 18.69
CA GLU A 15 -58.06 3.07 17.35
C GLU A 15 -58.31 4.45 16.72
N GLN A 16 -58.68 5.45 17.53
CA GLN A 16 -58.81 6.83 17.04
C GLN A 16 -57.45 7.39 16.61
N VAL A 17 -56.39 7.15 17.38
CA VAL A 17 -55.03 7.58 17.03
C VAL A 17 -54.55 6.89 15.75
N LEU A 18 -54.77 5.58 15.63
CA LEU A 18 -54.43 4.81 14.42
C LEU A 18 -55.17 5.30 13.18
N GLY A 19 -56.43 5.71 13.31
CA GLY A 19 -57.20 6.28 12.21
C GLY A 19 -56.80 7.71 11.82
N ALA A 20 -56.23 8.48 12.76
CA ALA A 20 -55.88 9.88 12.56
C ALA A 20 -54.42 10.10 12.13
N VAL A 21 -53.51 9.17 12.44
CA VAL A 21 -52.07 9.32 12.22
C VAL A 21 -51.58 8.30 11.20
N GLU A 22 -51.27 8.76 10.00
CA GLU A 22 -50.88 7.91 8.85
C GLU A 22 -49.68 6.99 9.12
N ARG A 23 -48.72 7.44 9.95
CA ARG A 23 -47.52 6.68 10.33
C ARG A 23 -47.66 5.86 11.62
N ALA A 24 -48.85 5.79 12.22
CA ALA A 24 -49.05 5.02 13.44
C ALA A 24 -49.11 3.52 13.14
N ARG A 25 -48.49 2.73 14.01
CA ARG A 25 -48.50 1.27 13.94
C ARG A 25 -48.82 0.68 15.31
N ARG A 26 -49.67 -0.34 15.32
CA ARG A 26 -49.97 -1.08 16.56
C ARG A 26 -48.80 -1.98 16.96
N ILE A 27 -48.43 -1.92 18.23
CA ILE A 27 -47.43 -2.80 18.84
C ILE A 27 -48.17 -4.03 19.40
N PRO A 28 -47.71 -5.27 19.12
CA PRO A 28 -48.37 -6.49 19.59
C PRO A 28 -48.04 -6.74 21.09
N VAL A 29 -48.68 -5.96 21.96
CA VAL A 29 -48.61 -6.07 23.42
C VAL A 29 -50.03 -6.12 23.96
N ASP A 30 -50.30 -7.05 24.87
CA ASP A 30 -51.64 -7.38 25.35
C ASP A 30 -52.03 -6.64 26.64
N TYR A 31 -51.26 -5.62 27.05
CA TYR A 31 -51.55 -4.79 28.22
C TYR A 31 -51.06 -3.35 28.03
N ALA A 32 -51.71 -2.41 28.72
CA ALA A 32 -51.45 -0.97 28.59
C ALA A 32 -50.47 -0.46 29.67
N SER A 33 -49.19 -0.82 29.57
CA SER A 33 -48.13 -0.25 30.43
C SER A 33 -48.03 1.27 30.28
N HIS A 34 -47.48 1.95 31.28
CA HIS A 34 -47.27 3.40 31.28
C HIS A 34 -48.57 4.21 31.11
N SER A 35 -49.68 3.67 31.61
CA SER A 35 -51.01 4.29 31.54
C SER A 35 -51.76 4.18 32.87
N ALA A 36 -52.87 4.92 33.01
CA ALA A 36 -53.73 4.86 34.19
C ALA A 36 -54.26 3.45 34.50
N ARG A 37 -54.32 2.55 33.51
CA ARG A 37 -54.73 1.14 33.72
C ARG A 37 -53.84 0.37 34.68
N VAL A 38 -52.59 0.79 34.85
CA VAL A 38 -51.65 0.17 35.79
C VAL A 38 -52.04 0.46 37.26
N GLU A 39 -52.81 1.52 37.52
CA GLU A 39 -53.25 1.87 38.88
C GLU A 39 -54.14 0.78 39.50
N GLU A 40 -54.92 0.08 38.66
CA GLU A 40 -55.82 -1.01 39.06
C GLU A 40 -55.05 -2.18 39.72
N ILE A 41 -53.78 -2.39 39.34
CA ILE A 41 -52.94 -3.48 39.85
C ILE A 41 -51.89 -3.01 40.87
N ARG A 42 -51.94 -1.74 41.30
CA ARG A 42 -50.92 -1.16 42.20
C ARG A 42 -50.71 -1.97 43.47
N GLU A 43 -51.79 -2.21 44.23
CA GLU A 43 -51.70 -2.88 45.53
C GLU A 43 -51.22 -4.34 45.37
N ALA A 44 -51.73 -5.02 44.34
CA ALA A 44 -51.32 -6.38 44.01
C ALA A 44 -49.82 -6.43 43.66
N LEU A 45 -49.33 -5.51 42.82
CA LEU A 45 -47.92 -5.46 42.41
C LEU A 45 -47.00 -5.14 43.59
N VAL A 46 -47.35 -4.13 44.39
CA VAL A 46 -46.57 -3.76 45.59
C VAL A 46 -46.55 -4.91 46.60
N GLY A 47 -47.68 -5.60 46.79
CA GLY A 47 -47.76 -6.77 47.67
C GLY A 47 -46.87 -7.92 47.20
N VAL A 48 -46.92 -8.26 45.90
CA VAL A 48 -46.11 -9.34 45.31
C VAL A 48 -44.61 -9.03 45.39
N LEU A 49 -44.22 -7.77 45.14
CA LEU A 49 -42.82 -7.35 45.16
C LEU A 49 -42.31 -6.98 46.56
N GLY A 50 -43.16 -6.93 47.58
CA GLY A 50 -42.79 -6.45 48.92
C GLY A 50 -41.69 -7.28 49.62
N GLY A 51 -41.48 -8.53 49.20
CA GLY A 51 -40.37 -9.37 49.69
C GLY A 51 -39.04 -9.15 48.97
N VAL A 52 -38.99 -8.36 47.91
CA VAL A 52 -37.77 -8.07 47.15
C VAL A 52 -37.00 -6.96 47.85
N VAL A 53 -35.80 -7.28 48.31
CA VAL A 53 -34.91 -6.33 48.99
C VAL A 53 -33.83 -5.85 48.02
N PRO A 54 -33.92 -4.63 47.48
CA PRO A 54 -32.90 -4.07 46.61
C PRO A 54 -31.58 -3.83 47.37
N THR A 55 -30.47 -3.99 46.66
CA THR A 55 -29.13 -3.76 47.19
C THR A 55 -28.36 -2.84 46.26
N ALA A 56 -27.38 -2.11 46.81
CA ALA A 56 -26.48 -1.32 45.99
C ALA A 56 -25.74 -2.22 44.98
N GLY A 57 -25.77 -1.84 43.71
CA GLY A 57 -25.06 -2.47 42.61
C GLY A 57 -23.66 -1.89 42.41
N HIS A 58 -22.82 -2.62 41.68
CA HIS A 58 -21.46 -2.19 41.32
C HIS A 58 -21.41 -1.52 39.94
N VAL A 59 -22.50 -1.57 39.19
CA VAL A 59 -22.64 -0.97 37.86
C VAL A 59 -23.53 0.27 38.01
N SER A 60 -23.05 1.41 37.52
CA SER A 60 -23.81 2.66 37.52
C SER A 60 -25.13 2.48 36.77
N PHE A 61 -26.24 2.85 37.40
CA PHE A 61 -27.57 2.71 36.82
C PHE A 61 -28.21 4.08 36.63
N TYR A 62 -28.53 4.45 35.39
CA TYR A 62 -29.31 5.64 35.09
C TYR A 62 -30.78 5.26 34.92
N SER A 63 -31.65 5.72 35.81
CA SER A 63 -33.06 5.37 35.77
C SER A 63 -33.79 6.24 34.74
N VAL A 64 -34.36 5.60 33.71
CA VAL A 64 -35.27 6.27 32.74
C VAL A 64 -36.59 6.74 33.35
N THR A 65 -36.97 6.19 34.53
CA THR A 65 -38.19 6.58 35.25
C THR A 65 -37.95 7.80 36.12
N LEU A 66 -36.79 7.87 36.79
CA LEU A 66 -36.46 8.99 37.67
C LEU A 66 -35.67 10.11 36.96
N GLY A 67 -35.08 9.83 35.79
CA GLY A 67 -34.21 10.75 35.07
C GLY A 67 -32.93 11.08 35.84
N ALA A 68 -32.37 10.12 36.56
CA ALA A 68 -31.19 10.33 37.41
C ALA A 68 -30.39 9.04 37.64
N TRP A 69 -29.12 9.21 38.00
CA TRP A 69 -28.25 8.15 38.49
C TRP A 69 -28.76 7.57 39.82
N HIS A 70 -28.69 6.26 39.96
CA HIS A 70 -29.06 5.51 41.15
C HIS A 70 -28.04 4.39 41.40
N ASP A 71 -27.78 4.08 42.66
CA ASP A 71 -26.94 2.95 43.09
C ASP A 71 -27.67 1.59 43.14
N GLY A 72 -28.96 1.52 42.81
CA GLY A 72 -29.77 0.31 42.89
C GLY A 72 -30.48 0.03 44.23
N SER A 73 -30.11 0.68 45.35
CA SER A 73 -30.69 0.36 46.67
C SER A 73 -32.15 0.81 46.86
N GLY A 74 -32.65 1.65 45.97
CA GLY A 74 -34.01 2.21 45.97
C GLY A 74 -34.93 1.60 44.91
N LEU A 75 -34.49 0.52 44.25
CA LEU A 75 -35.28 -0.24 43.28
C LEU A 75 -36.29 -1.18 43.99
N ASP A 76 -37.07 -0.61 44.89
CA ASP A 76 -38.07 -1.30 45.71
C ASP A 76 -39.39 -1.56 44.95
N ALA A 77 -40.35 -2.20 45.61
CA ALA A 77 -41.68 -2.46 45.04
C ALA A 77 -42.38 -1.18 44.55
N GLY A 78 -42.17 -0.05 45.23
CA GLY A 78 -42.72 1.24 44.83
C GLY A 78 -42.07 1.78 43.56
N TYR A 79 -40.75 1.63 43.41
CA TYR A 79 -40.02 1.95 42.20
C TYR A 79 -40.52 1.13 41.01
N TRP A 80 -40.66 -0.20 41.16
CA TRP A 80 -41.11 -1.05 40.05
C TRP A 80 -42.56 -0.77 39.64
N TYR A 81 -43.43 -0.42 40.60
CA TYR A 81 -44.75 0.12 40.29
C TYR A 81 -44.67 1.42 39.48
N ARG A 82 -43.85 2.40 39.93
CA ARG A 82 -43.64 3.66 39.19
C ARG A 82 -43.10 3.39 37.79
N ASN A 83 -42.10 2.53 37.65
CA ASN A 83 -41.52 2.16 36.35
C ASN A 83 -42.58 1.59 35.38
N LEU A 84 -43.50 0.77 35.88
CA LEU A 84 -44.60 0.22 35.06
C LEU A 84 -45.70 1.26 34.76
N ARG A 85 -45.94 2.20 35.68
CA ARG A 85 -47.06 3.17 35.61
C ARG A 85 -46.70 4.47 34.89
N GLU A 86 -45.51 5.02 35.14
CA GLU A 86 -45.09 6.32 34.66
C GLU A 86 -44.49 6.24 33.26
N THR A 87 -44.41 7.38 32.58
CA THR A 87 -43.84 7.49 31.23
C THR A 87 -42.35 7.15 31.24
N VAL A 88 -41.91 6.42 30.22
CA VAL A 88 -40.47 6.12 30.02
C VAL A 88 -39.84 7.23 29.18
N GLU A 89 -39.03 8.08 29.82
CA GLU A 89 -38.31 9.20 29.18
C GLU A 89 -37.02 8.72 28.50
N PHE A 90 -37.12 7.73 27.60
CA PHE A 90 -35.97 7.05 27.00
C PHE A 90 -35.06 7.98 26.20
N ASP A 91 -35.64 8.83 25.35
CA ASP A 91 -34.89 9.79 24.51
C ASP A 91 -34.09 10.78 25.38
N SER A 92 -34.72 11.32 26.43
CA SER A 92 -34.08 12.20 27.40
C SER A 92 -32.92 11.50 28.12
N ALA A 93 -33.10 10.25 28.53
CA ALA A 93 -32.05 9.46 29.17
C ALA A 93 -30.85 9.18 28.24
N VAL A 94 -31.11 8.82 26.98
CA VAL A 94 -30.04 8.60 25.99
C VAL A 94 -29.27 9.90 25.72
N ARG A 95 -29.96 11.04 25.59
CA ARG A 95 -29.29 12.35 25.44
C ARG A 95 -28.40 12.69 26.64
N GLU A 96 -28.87 12.45 27.86
CA GLU A 96 -28.09 12.70 29.07
C GLU A 96 -26.81 11.85 29.08
N LEU A 97 -26.92 10.56 28.75
CA LEU A 97 -25.77 9.66 28.68
C LEU A 97 -24.78 10.10 27.58
N ILE A 98 -25.26 10.47 26.40
CA ILE A 98 -24.39 11.02 25.35
C ILE A 98 -23.70 12.32 25.84
N GLY A 99 -24.44 13.20 26.54
CA GLY A 99 -23.89 14.42 27.14
C GLY A 99 -22.83 14.17 28.21
N HIS A 100 -22.90 13.03 28.89
CA HIS A 100 -21.87 12.55 29.82
C HIS A 100 -20.67 11.87 29.14
N GLY A 101 -20.65 11.77 27.80
CA GLY A 101 -19.54 11.24 27.02
C GLY A 101 -19.62 9.74 26.75
N PHE A 102 -20.76 9.09 26.97
CA PHE A 102 -20.97 7.71 26.53
C PHE A 102 -21.16 7.67 25.01
N ASP A 103 -20.30 6.92 24.31
CA ASP A 103 -20.25 6.86 22.84
C ASP A 103 -20.65 5.50 22.26
N THR A 104 -20.83 4.47 23.11
CA THR A 104 -21.18 3.12 22.67
C THR A 104 -22.27 2.55 23.57
N PHE A 105 -23.38 2.13 22.96
CA PHE A 105 -24.51 1.49 23.64
C PHE A 105 -24.63 0.03 23.24
N VAL A 106 -24.88 -0.84 24.23
CA VAL A 106 -25.17 -2.25 24.01
C VAL A 106 -26.63 -2.52 24.36
N GLU A 107 -27.44 -2.83 23.36
CA GLU A 107 -28.83 -3.21 23.54
C GLU A 107 -28.93 -4.69 23.93
N VAL A 108 -29.15 -4.93 25.22
CA VAL A 108 -29.25 -6.27 25.79
C VAL A 108 -30.67 -6.82 25.61
N GLY A 109 -30.83 -7.78 24.71
CA GLY A 109 -32.12 -8.40 24.44
C GLY A 109 -32.06 -9.49 23.37
N PRO A 110 -33.18 -10.20 23.14
CA PRO A 110 -33.29 -11.27 22.14
C PRO A 110 -33.31 -10.76 20.69
N HIS A 111 -33.54 -9.46 20.48
CA HIS A 111 -33.53 -8.78 19.19
C HIS A 111 -33.43 -7.26 19.40
N PRO A 112 -32.60 -6.54 18.62
CA PRO A 112 -32.56 -5.08 18.70
C PRO A 112 -33.87 -4.46 18.23
N VAL A 113 -34.48 -3.66 19.08
CA VAL A 113 -35.67 -2.85 18.83
C VAL A 113 -35.43 -1.37 19.15
N LEU A 114 -34.40 -1.03 19.93
CA LEU A 114 -34.07 0.34 20.36
C LEU A 114 -32.98 0.99 19.51
N THR A 115 -32.24 0.22 18.71
CA THR A 115 -31.15 0.69 17.85
C THR A 115 -31.52 1.93 17.04
N VAL A 116 -32.66 1.90 16.34
CA VAL A 116 -33.14 3.02 15.51
C VAL A 116 -33.40 4.28 16.34
N ASP A 117 -33.97 4.12 17.54
CA ASP A 117 -34.29 5.24 18.42
C ASP A 117 -33.02 5.88 19.01
N ILE A 118 -32.06 5.07 19.42
CA ILE A 118 -30.78 5.56 19.96
C ILE A 118 -29.96 6.24 18.85
N ASP A 119 -29.87 5.64 17.66
CA ASP A 119 -29.17 6.23 16.50
C ASP A 119 -29.78 7.60 16.14
N ALA A 120 -31.11 7.71 16.12
CA ALA A 120 -31.80 8.98 15.87
C ALA A 120 -31.53 10.02 16.98
N THR A 121 -31.48 9.60 18.25
CA THR A 121 -31.11 10.50 19.36
C THR A 121 -29.65 10.97 19.24
N ALA A 122 -28.73 10.08 18.85
CA ALA A 122 -27.32 10.40 18.64
C ALA A 122 -27.12 11.38 17.48
N GLU A 123 -27.78 11.16 16.34
CA GLU A 123 -27.77 12.07 15.20
C GLU A 123 -28.29 13.46 15.59
N ALA A 124 -29.40 13.53 16.33
CA ALA A 124 -29.95 14.79 16.82
C ALA A 124 -29.02 15.51 17.82
N ALA A 125 -28.19 14.76 18.54
CA ALA A 125 -27.17 15.28 19.45
C ALA A 125 -25.85 15.63 18.75
N GLY A 126 -25.69 15.33 17.45
CA GLY A 126 -24.44 15.52 16.71
C GLY A 126 -23.30 14.62 17.18
N SER A 127 -23.63 13.43 17.71
CA SER A 127 -22.67 12.46 18.25
C SER A 127 -22.49 11.28 17.29
N ASP A 128 -21.27 10.77 17.15
CA ASP A 128 -20.95 9.55 16.39
C ASP A 128 -21.15 8.27 17.24
N THR A 129 -22.17 8.29 18.09
CA THR A 129 -22.46 7.22 19.04
C THR A 129 -22.94 5.97 18.28
N GLY A 130 -22.40 4.80 18.66
CA GLY A 130 -22.77 3.53 18.05
C GLY A 130 -23.60 2.64 18.96
N VAL A 131 -24.58 1.93 18.39
CA VAL A 131 -25.39 0.91 19.10
C VAL A 131 -25.07 -0.49 18.60
N ILE A 132 -25.08 -1.48 19.50
CA ILE A 132 -24.86 -2.90 19.19
C ILE A 132 -25.94 -3.73 19.90
N GLY A 133 -26.69 -4.53 19.14
CA GLY A 133 -27.63 -5.50 19.72
C GLY A 133 -26.95 -6.82 20.11
N THR A 134 -27.29 -7.37 21.28
CA THR A 134 -26.67 -8.62 21.77
C THR A 134 -27.08 -9.87 21.01
N LEU A 135 -28.36 -9.98 20.61
CA LEU A 135 -28.91 -11.13 19.89
C LEU A 135 -29.86 -10.65 18.79
N ARG A 136 -30.20 -11.53 17.85
CA ARG A 136 -31.14 -11.23 16.77
C ARG A 136 -32.24 -12.27 16.70
N ARG A 137 -33.42 -11.86 16.24
CA ARG A 137 -34.55 -12.77 16.02
C ARG A 137 -34.13 -13.84 15.01
N HIS A 138 -34.36 -15.11 15.35
CA HIS A 138 -33.96 -16.27 14.56
C HIS A 138 -32.44 -16.48 14.39
N ASP A 139 -31.61 -15.72 15.12
CA ASP A 139 -30.16 -15.79 15.10
C ASP A 139 -29.66 -15.47 16.53
N GLY A 140 -29.86 -16.43 17.42
CA GLY A 140 -29.47 -16.33 18.84
C GLY A 140 -28.26 -17.21 19.16
N GLY A 141 -28.03 -17.44 20.46
CA GLY A 141 -26.95 -18.31 20.94
C GLY A 141 -25.59 -17.60 21.07
N LEU A 142 -24.59 -18.36 21.50
CA LEU A 142 -23.26 -17.84 21.83
C LEU A 142 -22.52 -17.29 20.61
N ASP A 143 -22.66 -17.90 19.45
CA ASP A 143 -21.97 -17.43 18.23
C ASP A 143 -22.42 -16.01 17.85
N ARG A 144 -23.72 -15.73 17.93
CA ARG A 144 -24.24 -14.38 17.72
C ARG A 144 -23.74 -13.41 18.77
N PHE A 145 -23.79 -13.82 20.04
CA PHE A 145 -23.33 -12.99 21.14
C PHE A 145 -21.84 -12.63 21.02
N LEU A 146 -20.99 -13.60 20.68
CA LEU A 146 -19.56 -13.40 20.44
C LEU A 146 -19.30 -12.49 19.23
N HIS A 147 -20.15 -12.59 18.19
CA HIS A 147 -20.09 -11.65 17.07
C HIS A 147 -20.40 -10.22 17.51
N SER A 148 -21.45 -10.01 18.30
CA SER A 148 -21.78 -8.69 18.87
C SER A 148 -20.68 -8.17 19.79
N ALA A 149 -20.03 -9.04 20.57
CA ALA A 149 -18.86 -8.67 21.37
C ALA A 149 -17.67 -8.25 20.49
N ALA A 150 -17.48 -8.90 19.34
CA ALA A 150 -16.45 -8.53 18.37
C ALA A 150 -16.76 -7.18 17.69
N GLU A 151 -18.03 -6.91 17.38
CA GLU A 151 -18.49 -5.60 16.91
C GLU A 151 -18.16 -4.51 17.94
N ALA A 152 -18.37 -4.77 19.24
CA ALA A 152 -18.02 -3.84 20.32
C ALA A 152 -16.51 -3.61 20.40
N TYR A 153 -15.71 -4.68 20.30
CA TYR A 153 -14.26 -4.61 20.32
C TYR A 153 -13.69 -3.79 19.16
N VAL A 154 -14.23 -3.96 17.95
CA VAL A 154 -13.81 -3.17 16.77
C VAL A 154 -14.15 -1.69 16.93
N ARG A 155 -15.18 -1.36 17.72
CA ARG A 155 -15.52 0.03 18.08
C ARG A 155 -14.71 0.60 19.25
N GLY A 156 -13.79 -0.18 19.83
CA GLY A 156 -12.89 0.27 20.89
C GLY A 156 -13.34 -0.08 22.31
N VAL A 157 -14.45 -0.82 22.48
CA VAL A 157 -14.83 -1.36 23.79
C VAL A 157 -13.84 -2.44 24.19
N GLU A 158 -13.30 -2.35 25.40
CA GLU A 158 -12.41 -3.40 25.92
C GLU A 158 -13.22 -4.68 26.19
N VAL A 159 -12.83 -5.77 25.54
CA VAL A 159 -13.42 -7.10 25.73
C VAL A 159 -12.33 -8.05 26.22
N ASP A 160 -12.53 -8.60 27.42
CA ASP A 160 -11.66 -9.63 27.99
C ASP A 160 -11.95 -11.00 27.34
N TRP A 161 -11.39 -11.20 26.14
CA TRP A 161 -11.47 -12.45 25.39
C TRP A 161 -10.88 -13.65 26.14
N GLY A 162 -10.03 -13.41 27.16
CA GLY A 162 -9.42 -14.47 27.96
C GLY A 162 -10.46 -15.35 28.65
N ARG A 163 -11.58 -14.76 29.10
CA ARG A 163 -12.69 -15.48 29.75
C ARG A 163 -13.44 -16.41 28.81
N CYS A 164 -13.40 -16.16 27.50
CA CYS A 164 -14.03 -17.02 26.49
C CYS A 164 -13.15 -18.20 26.07
N LEU A 165 -11.87 -18.19 26.45
CA LEU A 165 -10.84 -19.10 25.93
C LEU A 165 -10.23 -20.00 27.02
N GLU A 166 -10.94 -20.21 28.14
CA GLU A 166 -10.48 -21.06 29.23
C GLU A 166 -10.10 -22.47 28.73
N GLY A 167 -8.91 -22.94 29.08
CA GLY A 167 -8.37 -24.23 28.62
C GLY A 167 -7.76 -24.24 27.21
N GLY A 168 -7.78 -23.12 26.49
CA GLY A 168 -7.16 -22.96 25.17
C GLY A 168 -5.63 -22.82 25.23
N ARG A 169 -4.95 -23.18 24.13
CA ARG A 169 -3.52 -22.88 23.92
C ARG A 169 -3.38 -21.62 23.07
N ARG A 170 -2.54 -20.67 23.50
CA ARG A 170 -2.18 -19.49 22.70
C ARG A 170 -1.15 -19.89 21.65
N LEU A 171 -1.36 -19.47 20.41
CA LEU A 171 -0.44 -19.67 19.29
C LEU A 171 -0.07 -18.30 18.72
N ASP A 172 1.18 -18.13 18.30
CA ASP A 172 1.59 -16.94 17.59
C ASP A 172 0.94 -16.93 16.20
N LEU A 173 0.23 -15.85 15.90
CA LEU A 173 -0.27 -15.59 14.55
C LEU A 173 0.85 -14.96 13.70
N PRO A 174 0.81 -15.12 12.37
CA PRO A 174 1.67 -14.37 11.49
C PRO A 174 1.65 -12.87 11.84
N THR A 175 2.83 -12.27 11.92
CA THR A 175 2.98 -10.85 12.24
C THR A 175 2.27 -9.98 11.21
N TYR A 176 2.03 -8.70 11.56
CA TYR A 176 1.43 -7.70 10.68
C TYR A 176 1.89 -7.82 9.22
N ALA A 177 0.93 -7.83 8.29
CA ALA A 177 1.19 -7.89 6.86
C ALA A 177 1.74 -6.54 6.37
N PHE A 178 3.05 -6.31 6.57
CA PHE A 178 3.72 -5.10 6.09
C PHE A 178 3.47 -4.90 4.60
N GLN A 179 3.08 -3.68 4.21
CA GLN A 179 3.03 -3.28 2.81
C GLN A 179 4.47 -3.10 2.29
N ARG A 180 5.07 -4.21 1.84
CA ARG A 180 6.50 -4.32 1.45
C ARG A 180 6.87 -3.47 0.23
N ARG A 181 6.87 -2.15 0.38
CA ARG A 181 7.38 -1.21 -0.60
C ARG A 181 8.87 -0.95 -0.38
N ARG A 182 9.63 -0.96 -1.47
CA ARG A 182 11.07 -0.70 -1.44
C ARG A 182 11.31 0.81 -1.46
N TYR A 183 11.69 1.38 -0.32
CA TYR A 183 12.02 2.81 -0.16
C TYR A 183 13.52 3.13 -0.18
N TRP A 184 14.37 2.16 -0.52
CA TRP A 184 15.82 2.36 -0.59
C TRP A 184 16.18 3.25 -1.79
N PRO A 185 16.93 4.36 -1.61
CA PRO A 185 17.41 5.17 -2.72
C PRO A 185 18.30 4.34 -3.64
N ARG A 186 18.08 4.43 -4.95
CA ARG A 186 18.94 3.79 -5.95
C ARG A 186 20.14 4.69 -6.19
N PRO A 187 21.37 4.31 -5.82
CA PRO A 187 22.53 5.09 -6.21
C PRO A 187 22.63 5.08 -7.73
N ALA A 188 22.61 6.26 -8.34
CA ALA A 188 22.92 6.43 -9.76
C ALA A 188 24.43 6.21 -9.91
N LEU A 189 24.83 4.98 -10.21
CA LEU A 189 26.23 4.68 -10.52
C LEU A 189 26.62 5.42 -11.81
N GLY A 190 27.59 6.33 -11.73
CA GLY A 190 28.25 6.95 -12.87
C GLY A 190 27.52 8.14 -13.50
N ARG A 191 27.07 9.14 -12.71
CA ARG A 191 26.70 10.44 -13.30
C ARG A 191 27.96 11.16 -13.78
N ALA A 192 27.94 11.61 -15.04
CA ALA A 192 28.98 12.46 -15.61
C ALA A 192 29.21 13.77 -14.82
N ALA A 193 28.25 14.17 -13.99
CA ALA A 193 28.33 15.35 -13.11
C ALA A 193 29.50 15.32 -12.11
N ASP A 194 30.06 14.15 -11.79
CA ASP A 194 31.23 14.05 -10.91
C ASP A 194 32.56 14.32 -11.62
N ALA A 195 32.59 14.30 -12.97
CA ALA A 195 33.82 14.46 -13.75
C ALA A 195 34.32 15.91 -13.79
N THR A 196 33.42 16.88 -13.93
CA THR A 196 33.78 18.32 -13.99
C THR A 196 34.42 18.80 -12.69
N GLY A 197 33.95 18.29 -11.54
CA GLY A 197 34.56 18.58 -10.23
C GLY A 197 35.99 18.04 -10.06
N LEU A 198 36.42 17.12 -10.93
CA LEU A 198 37.76 16.55 -10.96
C LEU A 198 38.66 17.16 -12.06
N GLY A 199 38.20 18.24 -12.72
CA GLY A 199 38.93 18.87 -13.82
C GLY A 199 38.89 18.11 -15.15
N MET A 200 37.91 17.21 -15.30
CA MET A 200 37.66 16.46 -16.54
C MET A 200 36.45 17.02 -17.29
N ASP A 201 36.45 16.91 -18.62
CA ASP A 201 35.30 17.27 -19.43
C ASP A 201 34.28 16.12 -19.52
N VAL A 202 33.02 16.47 -19.76
CA VAL A 202 31.94 15.51 -19.98
C VAL A 202 31.72 15.34 -21.48
N THR A 203 31.82 14.10 -21.96
CA THR A 203 31.70 13.78 -23.39
C THR A 203 30.25 13.63 -23.86
N GLY A 204 29.31 13.41 -22.94
CA GLY A 204 27.95 12.98 -23.25
C GLY A 204 27.83 11.54 -23.76
N HIS A 205 28.92 10.78 -23.84
CA HIS A 205 28.93 9.42 -24.36
C HIS A 205 28.51 8.39 -23.29
N PRO A 206 27.55 7.48 -23.58
CA PRO A 206 26.96 6.58 -22.57
C PRO A 206 27.95 5.54 -22.00
N LEU A 207 29.05 5.26 -22.72
CA LEU A 207 30.08 4.29 -22.32
C LEU A 207 31.38 4.93 -21.81
N ALA A 208 31.61 6.21 -22.09
CA ALA A 208 32.89 6.88 -21.84
C ALA A 208 32.64 8.35 -21.49
N ALA A 209 32.00 8.55 -20.33
CA ALA A 209 31.36 9.81 -19.95
C ALA A 209 32.33 10.94 -19.61
N ALA A 210 33.59 10.64 -19.27
CA ALA A 210 34.59 11.61 -18.85
C ALA A 210 35.79 11.63 -19.80
N PHE A 211 36.33 12.82 -20.05
CA PHE A 211 37.46 13.10 -20.92
C PHE A 211 38.53 13.89 -20.19
N LEU A 212 39.78 13.50 -20.37
CA LEU A 212 40.96 14.17 -19.84
C LEU A 212 41.90 14.48 -21.00
N ASP A 213 42.11 15.76 -21.25
CA ASP A 213 43.13 16.25 -22.17
C ASP A 213 44.51 16.18 -21.50
N LEU A 214 45.49 15.57 -22.18
CA LEU A 214 46.88 15.51 -21.74
C LEU A 214 47.78 16.45 -22.56
N GLY A 215 47.20 17.30 -23.42
CA GLY A 215 47.92 18.20 -24.31
C GLY A 215 48.67 17.42 -25.39
N GLU A 216 49.98 17.67 -25.49
CA GLU A 216 50.83 17.04 -26.52
C GLU A 216 50.91 15.50 -26.37
N GLU A 217 50.66 14.95 -25.18
CA GLU A 217 50.67 13.50 -24.94
C GLU A 217 49.39 12.76 -25.42
N GLY A 218 48.37 13.51 -25.86
CA GLY A 218 47.10 12.97 -26.33
C GLY A 218 45.97 13.14 -25.32
N CYS A 219 45.10 12.13 -25.18
CA CYS A 219 43.94 12.22 -24.30
C CYS A 219 43.47 10.87 -23.76
N VAL A 220 42.64 10.92 -22.72
CA VAL A 220 42.03 9.74 -22.09
C VAL A 220 40.53 9.94 -21.92
N LEU A 221 39.75 8.97 -22.39
CA LEU A 221 38.33 8.86 -22.06
C LEU A 221 38.13 7.72 -21.04
N THR A 222 37.18 7.88 -20.12
CA THR A 222 36.88 6.84 -19.13
C THR A 222 35.39 6.76 -18.79
N GLY A 223 34.95 5.59 -18.37
CA GLY A 223 33.57 5.33 -17.97
C GLY A 223 33.42 4.07 -17.12
N LEU A 224 32.21 3.86 -16.59
CA LEU A 224 31.83 2.65 -15.88
C LEU A 224 30.65 1.98 -16.58
N LEU A 225 30.87 0.75 -17.06
CA LEU A 225 29.88 -0.04 -17.77
C LEU A 225 29.16 -0.95 -16.79
N SER A 226 27.82 -0.91 -16.76
CA SER A 226 27.03 -1.81 -15.92
C SER A 226 25.65 -2.00 -16.54
N PRO A 227 25.10 -3.23 -16.59
CA PRO A 227 23.72 -3.45 -17.00
C PRO A 227 22.71 -2.67 -16.13
N ARG A 228 23.10 -2.24 -14.93
CA ARG A 228 22.27 -1.38 -14.08
C ARG A 228 22.11 0.04 -14.63
N SER A 229 23.13 0.58 -15.29
CA SER A 229 23.15 1.94 -15.84
C SER A 229 22.87 1.96 -17.35
N GLN A 230 23.31 0.92 -18.07
CA GLN A 230 23.06 0.72 -19.50
C GLN A 230 22.43 -0.68 -19.72
N PRO A 231 21.10 -0.81 -19.59
CA PRO A 231 20.42 -2.12 -19.61
C PRO A 231 20.69 -2.97 -20.87
N TRP A 232 20.82 -2.32 -22.03
CA TRP A 232 21.10 -2.95 -23.31
C TRP A 232 22.45 -3.68 -23.37
N LEU A 233 23.38 -3.42 -22.44
CA LEU A 233 24.62 -4.19 -22.34
C LEU A 233 24.36 -5.66 -22.00
N ALA A 234 23.23 -5.98 -21.35
CA ALA A 234 22.86 -7.34 -21.01
C ALA A 234 22.47 -8.21 -22.22
N ASP A 235 22.16 -7.60 -23.37
CA ASP A 235 21.59 -8.30 -24.52
C ASP A 235 22.67 -8.94 -25.42
N HIS A 236 23.94 -8.56 -25.25
CA HIS A 236 25.05 -9.10 -26.04
C HIS A 236 25.76 -10.23 -25.27
N VAL A 237 25.12 -11.40 -25.28
CA VAL A 237 25.60 -12.62 -24.63
C VAL A 237 26.26 -13.54 -25.65
N ILE A 238 27.48 -13.99 -25.33
CA ILE A 238 28.20 -14.99 -26.12
C ILE A 238 28.64 -16.10 -25.17
N ALA A 239 28.23 -17.34 -25.46
CA ALA A 239 28.49 -18.53 -24.65
C ALA A 239 28.18 -18.32 -23.16
N GLY A 240 27.03 -17.70 -22.86
CA GLY A 240 26.58 -17.41 -21.49
C GLY A 240 27.34 -16.29 -20.76
N SER A 241 28.25 -15.57 -21.43
CA SER A 241 28.94 -14.41 -20.88
C SER A 241 28.45 -13.12 -21.52
N VAL A 242 28.12 -12.12 -20.70
CA VAL A 242 27.81 -10.77 -21.18
C VAL A 242 29.11 -10.08 -21.60
N LEU A 243 29.23 -9.74 -22.88
CA LEU A 243 30.41 -9.11 -23.47
C LEU A 243 30.05 -7.74 -24.04
N LEU A 244 30.90 -6.74 -23.84
CA LEU A 244 30.80 -5.51 -24.64
C LEU A 244 31.03 -5.87 -26.11
N SER A 245 30.08 -5.53 -26.97
CA SER A 245 30.16 -5.88 -28.40
C SER A 245 31.40 -5.24 -29.05
N GLY A 246 31.95 -5.92 -30.06
CA GLY A 246 33.09 -5.37 -30.81
C GLY A 246 32.74 -4.04 -31.49
N THR A 247 31.47 -3.84 -31.86
CA THR A 247 30.97 -2.57 -32.41
C THR A 247 30.96 -1.45 -31.36
N ALA A 248 30.70 -1.75 -30.09
CA ALA A 248 30.80 -0.77 -29.02
C ALA A 248 32.27 -0.39 -28.71
N VAL A 249 33.19 -1.34 -28.82
CA VAL A 249 34.64 -1.06 -28.74
C VAL A 249 35.10 -0.18 -29.91
N LEU A 250 34.60 -0.43 -31.12
CA LEU A 250 34.85 0.43 -32.29
C LEU A 250 34.28 1.84 -32.09
N GLU A 251 33.05 1.97 -31.59
CA GLU A 251 32.46 3.29 -31.32
C GLU A 251 33.24 4.07 -30.26
N LEU A 252 33.74 3.41 -29.22
CA LEU A 252 34.62 4.03 -28.23
C LEU A 252 35.90 4.60 -28.86
N ALA A 253 36.55 3.85 -29.76
CA ALA A 253 37.74 4.31 -30.48
C ALA A 253 37.41 5.45 -31.45
N ALA A 254 36.32 5.35 -32.21
CA ALA A 254 35.87 6.37 -33.14
C ALA A 254 35.48 7.67 -32.43
N HIS A 255 34.78 7.57 -31.30
CA HIS A 255 34.42 8.72 -30.47
C HIS A 255 35.65 9.41 -29.90
N ALA A 256 36.62 8.66 -29.36
CA ALA A 256 37.89 9.21 -28.90
C ALA A 256 38.65 9.92 -30.04
N GLY A 257 38.65 9.34 -31.24
CA GLY A 257 39.25 9.95 -32.42
C GLY A 257 38.60 11.26 -32.83
N ARG A 258 37.25 11.37 -32.77
CA ARG A 258 36.55 12.64 -33.03
C ARG A 258 36.97 13.74 -32.06
N LEU A 259 37.14 13.42 -30.77
CA LEU A 259 37.58 14.38 -29.77
C LEU A 259 39.08 14.74 -29.92
N ALA A 260 39.90 13.79 -30.38
CA ALA A 260 41.34 14.00 -30.60
C ALA A 260 41.68 14.59 -31.99
N GLY A 261 40.69 14.97 -32.79
CA GLY A 261 40.88 15.52 -34.14
C GLY A 261 41.27 14.49 -35.23
N CYS A 262 41.26 13.19 -34.93
CA CYS A 262 41.55 12.09 -35.85
C CYS A 262 40.32 11.17 -35.96
N PRO A 263 39.25 11.57 -36.68
CA PRO A 263 37.94 10.91 -36.60
C PRO A 263 37.88 9.54 -37.27
N ARG A 264 38.86 9.18 -38.10
CA ARG A 264 38.89 7.89 -38.80
C ARG A 264 39.63 6.85 -37.97
N VAL A 265 38.98 5.71 -37.72
CA VAL A 265 39.68 4.49 -37.27
C VAL A 265 40.34 3.85 -38.49
N ALA A 266 41.67 3.88 -38.55
CA ALA A 266 42.44 3.30 -39.64
C ALA A 266 42.59 1.79 -39.48
N GLU A 267 42.89 1.36 -38.26
CA GLU A 267 43.00 -0.04 -37.85
C GLU A 267 42.52 -0.19 -36.41
N LEU A 268 41.88 -1.30 -36.09
CA LEU A 268 41.52 -1.68 -34.73
C LEU A 268 41.54 -3.19 -34.58
N THR A 269 42.42 -3.69 -33.71
CA THR A 269 42.54 -5.10 -33.37
C THR A 269 41.94 -5.34 -32.00
N LEU A 270 40.98 -6.27 -31.90
CA LEU A 270 40.37 -6.69 -30.65
C LEU A 270 41.13 -7.93 -30.14
N THR A 271 41.80 -7.81 -29.00
CA THR A 271 42.72 -8.83 -28.47
C THR A 271 42.13 -9.61 -27.32
N THR A 272 41.41 -8.95 -26.39
CA THR A 272 40.82 -9.58 -25.21
C THR A 272 39.37 -9.19 -25.06
N PRO A 273 38.42 -10.14 -24.93
CA PRO A 273 37.01 -9.82 -24.71
C PRO A 273 36.76 -8.95 -23.48
N CYS A 274 35.92 -7.94 -23.62
CA CYS A 274 35.47 -7.08 -22.52
C CYS A 274 34.30 -7.75 -21.79
N LYS A 275 34.58 -8.63 -20.82
CA LYS A 275 33.54 -9.34 -20.06
C LYS A 275 32.96 -8.48 -18.93
N LEU A 276 31.64 -8.32 -18.89
CA LEU A 276 30.97 -7.61 -17.80
C LEU A 276 30.79 -8.54 -16.59
N PRO A 277 31.10 -8.07 -15.37
CA PRO A 277 30.88 -8.87 -14.17
C PRO A 277 29.38 -9.00 -13.86
N PRO A 278 28.94 -10.11 -13.24
CA PRO A 278 27.53 -10.32 -12.87
C PRO A 278 27.03 -9.30 -11.83
N THR A 279 27.96 -8.74 -11.05
CA THR A 279 27.70 -7.69 -10.06
C THR A 279 28.80 -6.64 -10.15
N GLY A 280 28.45 -5.37 -9.90
CA GLY A 280 29.40 -4.25 -9.99
C GLY A 280 29.41 -3.60 -11.37
N GLY A 281 30.57 -3.10 -11.79
CA GLY A 281 30.75 -2.47 -13.09
C GLY A 281 32.12 -2.79 -13.68
N LEU A 282 32.24 -2.60 -14.99
CA LEU A 282 33.49 -2.73 -15.74
C LEU A 282 33.99 -1.33 -16.06
N ALA A 283 35.07 -0.89 -15.43
CA ALA A 283 35.69 0.38 -15.76
C ALA A 283 36.31 0.26 -17.16
N VAL A 284 36.09 1.25 -18.02
CA VAL A 284 36.67 1.32 -19.37
C VAL A 284 37.52 2.57 -19.50
N ARG A 285 38.64 2.45 -20.21
CA ARG A 285 39.55 3.54 -20.52
C ARG A 285 39.95 3.47 -21.99
N VAL A 286 39.82 4.58 -22.70
CA VAL A 286 40.32 4.75 -24.06
C VAL A 286 41.46 5.74 -24.01
N ARG A 287 42.67 5.36 -24.41
CA ARG A 287 43.83 6.25 -24.50
C ARG A 287 44.12 6.53 -25.96
N VAL A 288 44.23 7.80 -26.31
CA VAL A 288 44.74 8.27 -27.60
C VAL A 288 46.12 8.89 -27.37
N GLY A 289 47.09 8.51 -28.19
CA GLY A 289 48.48 8.99 -28.09
C GLY A 289 48.70 10.38 -28.70
N PRO A 290 49.96 10.86 -28.70
CA PRO A 290 50.37 12.09 -29.38
C PRO A 290 50.06 12.03 -30.89
N ASP A 291 49.97 13.19 -31.53
CA ASP A 291 49.87 13.29 -32.98
C ASP A 291 51.22 13.05 -33.64
N GLU A 292 51.26 12.10 -34.56
CA GLU A 292 52.40 11.80 -35.40
C GLU A 292 51.94 11.97 -36.86
N ASP A 293 52.10 13.19 -37.38
CA ASP A 293 51.76 13.57 -38.75
C ASP A 293 50.31 13.21 -39.16
N GLY A 294 49.34 13.52 -38.30
CA GLY A 294 47.92 13.26 -38.55
C GLY A 294 47.49 11.82 -38.27
N THR A 295 48.32 11.05 -37.57
CA THR A 295 48.04 9.69 -37.09
C THR A 295 48.23 9.62 -35.57
N ARG A 296 47.32 8.93 -34.88
CA ARG A 296 47.40 8.73 -33.43
C ARG A 296 47.16 7.27 -33.06
N THR A 297 47.92 6.72 -32.12
CA THR A 297 47.60 5.40 -31.56
C THR A 297 46.35 5.46 -30.69
N VAL A 298 45.53 4.40 -30.69
CA VAL A 298 44.39 4.25 -29.76
C VAL A 298 44.46 2.90 -29.04
N ALA A 299 44.13 2.88 -27.75
CA ALA A 299 44.02 1.65 -26.96
C ALA A 299 42.78 1.68 -26.07
N VAL A 300 41.97 0.62 -26.10
CA VAL A 300 40.84 0.40 -25.21
C VAL A 300 41.24 -0.63 -24.17
N SER A 301 41.10 -0.27 -22.89
CA SER A 301 41.38 -1.14 -21.76
C SER A 301 40.19 -1.19 -20.81
N THR A 302 40.02 -2.30 -20.13
CA THR A 302 38.97 -2.50 -19.14
C THR A 302 39.54 -3.02 -17.84
N ARG A 303 38.85 -2.74 -16.73
CA ARG A 303 39.24 -3.18 -15.40
C ARG A 303 38.00 -3.51 -14.58
N THR A 304 38.00 -4.71 -14.02
CA THR A 304 37.06 -5.17 -13.00
C THR A 304 37.49 -4.71 -11.59
N ASP A 305 36.64 -4.87 -10.59
CA ASP A 305 36.91 -4.38 -9.23
C ASP A 305 38.14 -5.03 -8.55
N ASP A 306 38.65 -6.14 -9.11
CA ASP A 306 39.88 -6.86 -8.71
C ASP A 306 41.20 -6.17 -9.14
N GLY A 307 41.12 -5.07 -9.87
CA GLY A 307 42.15 -4.02 -9.87
C GLY A 307 43.13 -3.99 -11.04
N HIS A 308 43.14 -4.98 -11.95
CA HIS A 308 44.09 -5.02 -13.08
C HIS A 308 43.45 -4.55 -14.39
N TRP A 309 44.12 -3.61 -15.07
CA TRP A 309 43.72 -3.18 -16.41
C TRP A 309 44.13 -4.22 -17.46
N SER A 310 43.16 -4.76 -18.18
CA SER A 310 43.39 -5.59 -19.37
C SER A 310 43.31 -4.72 -20.62
N ARG A 311 44.26 -4.86 -21.55
CA ARG A 311 44.15 -4.25 -22.88
C ARG A 311 43.22 -5.11 -23.73
N ASN A 312 42.14 -4.52 -24.23
CA ASN A 312 41.09 -5.21 -24.98
C ASN A 312 41.16 -4.95 -26.48
N ALA A 313 41.59 -3.75 -26.87
CA ALA A 313 41.83 -3.41 -28.25
C ALA A 313 42.93 -2.37 -28.39
N GLU A 314 43.58 -2.36 -29.55
CA GLU A 314 44.57 -1.35 -29.95
C GLU A 314 44.51 -1.10 -31.45
N GLY A 315 45.00 0.05 -31.89
CA GLY A 315 44.97 0.42 -33.30
C GLY A 315 45.44 1.84 -33.56
N SER A 316 45.07 2.36 -34.72
CA SER A 316 45.45 3.70 -35.19
C SER A 316 44.24 4.51 -35.64
N LEU A 317 44.31 5.81 -35.37
CA LEU A 317 43.38 6.84 -35.77
C LEU A 317 44.05 7.77 -36.78
N SER A 318 43.30 8.35 -37.70
CA SER A 318 43.85 9.23 -38.73
C SER A 318 42.96 10.43 -39.02
N THR A 319 43.59 11.53 -39.44
CA THR A 319 42.93 12.71 -40.05
C THR A 319 42.56 12.48 -41.50
N LEU A 320 43.19 11.50 -42.17
CA LEU A 320 42.91 11.19 -43.57
C LEU A 320 41.46 10.72 -43.74
N PRO A 321 40.76 11.21 -44.76
CA PRO A 321 39.42 10.73 -45.07
C PRO A 321 39.49 9.23 -45.41
N ALA A 322 38.37 8.53 -45.20
CA ALA A 322 38.26 7.16 -45.69
C ALA A 322 38.51 7.15 -47.21
N PRO A 323 39.32 6.21 -47.73
CA PRO A 323 39.47 6.08 -49.17
C PRO A 323 38.10 5.88 -49.79
N ALA A 324 37.85 6.53 -50.93
CA ALA A 324 36.61 6.32 -51.67
C ALA A 324 36.44 4.81 -51.92
N PRO A 325 35.22 4.27 -51.76
CA PRO A 325 34.99 2.86 -52.03
C PRO A 325 35.45 2.56 -53.46
N ALA A 326 36.25 1.51 -53.62
CA ALA A 326 36.85 1.13 -54.91
C ALA A 326 35.79 0.84 -56.00
N VAL A 327 34.53 0.62 -55.59
CA VAL A 327 33.38 0.42 -56.45
C VAL A 327 32.24 1.32 -55.96
N PRO A 328 31.57 2.11 -56.82
CA PRO A 328 30.38 2.86 -56.43
C PRO A 328 29.32 1.92 -55.86
N ALA A 329 28.56 2.38 -54.87
CA ALA A 329 27.53 1.57 -54.24
C ALA A 329 26.55 1.05 -55.32
N PRO A 330 26.38 -0.28 -55.49
CA PRO A 330 25.39 -0.80 -56.41
C PRO A 330 24.00 -0.39 -55.96
N ALA A 331 23.02 -0.36 -56.87
CA ALA A 331 21.62 -0.13 -56.51
C ALA A 331 21.21 -1.07 -55.36
N TRP A 332 20.61 -0.50 -54.30
CA TRP A 332 20.17 -1.27 -53.13
C TRP A 332 18.64 -1.24 -53.02
N PRO A 333 17.96 -2.41 -52.96
CA PRO A 333 18.55 -3.76 -53.03
C PRO A 333 19.08 -4.07 -54.45
N PRO A 334 20.09 -4.96 -54.58
CA PRO A 334 20.60 -5.38 -55.88
C PRO A 334 19.49 -5.93 -56.79
N PRO A 335 19.48 -5.63 -58.10
CA PRO A 335 18.51 -6.21 -59.02
C PRO A 335 18.50 -7.75 -58.93
N GLY A 336 17.31 -8.34 -58.73
CA GLY A 336 17.14 -9.78 -58.54
C GLY A 336 17.40 -10.29 -57.11
N ALA A 337 17.67 -9.40 -56.14
CA ALA A 337 17.78 -9.80 -54.74
C ALA A 337 16.44 -10.35 -54.22
N SER A 338 16.52 -11.50 -53.53
CA SER A 338 15.38 -12.09 -52.83
C SER A 338 15.50 -11.82 -51.34
N PRO A 339 14.43 -11.34 -50.65
CA PRO A 339 14.48 -11.11 -49.22
C PRO A 339 14.64 -12.44 -48.47
N VAL A 340 15.49 -12.44 -47.46
CA VAL A 340 15.66 -13.58 -46.54
C VAL A 340 14.82 -13.31 -45.29
N GLY A 341 13.88 -14.21 -45.01
CA GLY A 341 13.10 -14.15 -43.76
C GLY A 341 14.01 -14.40 -42.55
N LEU A 342 13.80 -13.63 -41.47
CA LEU A 342 14.58 -13.74 -40.23
C LEU A 342 13.94 -14.68 -39.20
N GLU A 343 12.89 -15.42 -39.58
CA GLU A 343 12.22 -16.40 -38.72
C GLU A 343 13.21 -17.48 -38.24
N GLY A 344 13.24 -17.71 -36.93
CA GLY A 344 14.18 -18.61 -36.25
C GLY A 344 15.66 -18.23 -36.37
N PHE A 345 16.00 -17.04 -36.89
CA PHE A 345 17.40 -16.62 -37.05
C PHE A 345 18.11 -16.49 -35.70
N TYR A 346 17.48 -15.80 -34.74
CA TYR A 346 18.04 -15.62 -33.40
C TYR A 346 18.05 -16.92 -32.59
N ASP A 347 17.08 -17.81 -32.80
CA ASP A 347 17.09 -19.14 -32.17
C ASP A 347 18.32 -19.94 -32.61
N ARG A 348 18.60 -19.98 -33.93
CA ARG A 348 19.80 -20.65 -34.48
C ARG A 348 21.10 -20.00 -34.00
N LEU A 349 21.12 -18.69 -33.82
CA LEU A 349 22.26 -17.99 -33.24
C LEU A 349 22.45 -18.35 -31.76
N THR A 350 21.36 -18.44 -31.00
CA THR A 350 21.38 -18.83 -29.57
C THR A 350 21.90 -20.26 -29.43
N ASP A 351 21.44 -21.19 -30.28
CA ASP A 351 21.95 -22.56 -30.35
C ASP A 351 23.46 -22.63 -30.69
N ALA A 352 23.96 -21.66 -31.47
CA ALA A 352 25.39 -21.50 -31.77
C ALA A 352 26.18 -20.73 -30.70
N GLY A 353 25.53 -20.35 -29.58
CA GLY A 353 26.14 -19.63 -28.46
C GLY A 353 26.11 -18.10 -28.57
N TYR A 354 25.29 -17.53 -29.45
CA TYR A 354 25.06 -16.09 -29.59
C TYR A 354 23.63 -15.76 -29.15
N GLY A 355 23.42 -15.62 -27.84
CA GLY A 355 22.12 -15.42 -27.22
C GLY A 355 22.16 -15.43 -25.70
#